data_AF-A0A842LPK3-F1
#
_entry.id   AF-A0A842LPK3-F1
#
_cell.length_a   1.000
_cell.length_b   1.000
_cell.length_c   1.000
_cell.angle_alpha   90.00
_cell.angle_beta   90.00
_cell.angle_gamma   90.00
#
_symmetry.space_group_name_H-M   'P 1'
#
loop_
_entity.id
_entity.type
_entity.pdbx_description
1 polymer ?
#
loop_
_entity_poly.entity_id
_entity_poly.type
_entity_poly.pdbx_seq_one_letter_code
_entity_poly.pdbx_strand_id
1 'polypeptide(L)' 'MCKNYELRLPMNSEGMRILHRLYEESRVLGVSFNDSIVVRVEARSDLINKMESRRGVEVLEYGT' A
#
# COMPACT_ATOMS: atom_id res chain seq x y z
N MET A 1 16.54 2.48 -2.24
CA MET A 1 15.99 3.04 -3.50
C MET A 1 14.48 2.96 -3.40
N CYS A 2 13.75 4.02 -3.76
CA CYS A 2 12.29 3.98 -3.78
C CYS A 2 11.81 3.32 -5.07
N LYS A 3 10.67 2.63 -5.00
CA LYS A 3 10.00 1.99 -6.13
C LYS A 3 8.49 2.22 -6.05
N ASN A 4 7.79 1.98 -7.15
CA ASN A 4 6.33 2.12 -7.17
C ASN A 4 5.66 0.78 -6.85
N TYR A 5 4.67 0.86 -5.96
CA TYR A 5 3.92 -0.28 -5.47
C TYR A 5 2.42 -0.01 -5.54
N GLU A 6 1.65 -1.03 -5.90
CA GLU A 6 0.21 -1.07 -5.77
C GLU A 6 -0.12 -2.03 -4.64
N LEU A 7 -0.79 -1.52 -3.60
CA LEU A 7 -1.26 -2.30 -2.48
C LEU A 7 -2.77 -2.44 -2.55
N ARG A 8 -3.26 -3.66 -2.42
CA ARG A 8 -4.67 -3.95 -2.20
C ARG A 8 -4.87 -4.23 -0.73
N LEU A 9 -5.61 -3.34 -0.07
CA LEU A 9 -5.91 -3.43 1.35
C LEU A 9 -7.37 -3.84 1.53
N PRO A 10 -7.67 -4.63 2.57
CA PRO A 10 -9.05 -5.00 2.89
C PRO A 10 -9.83 -3.76 3.35
N MET A 11 -11.13 -3.67 3.01
CA MET A 11 -12.02 -2.62 3.51
C MET A 11 -12.43 -2.88 4.97
N ASN A 12 -11.46 -2.85 5.87
CA ASN A 12 -11.65 -3.00 7.31
C ASN A 12 -10.74 -2.04 8.08
N SER A 13 -10.83 -2.05 9.41
CA SER A 13 -10.03 -1.18 10.28
C SER A 13 -8.52 -1.39 10.13
N GLU A 14 -8.08 -2.59 9.75
CA GLU A 14 -6.66 -2.88 9.51
C GLU A 14 -6.19 -2.23 8.20
N GLY A 15 -6.94 -2.37 7.12
CA GLY A 15 -6.65 -1.71 5.85
C GLY A 15 -6.60 -0.19 5.98
N MET A 16 -7.54 0.41 6.73
CA MET A 16 -7.53 1.86 7.00
C MET A 16 -6.28 2.31 7.77
N ARG A 17 -5.81 1.53 8.76
CA ARG A 17 -4.58 1.84 9.49
C ARG A 17 -3.35 1.77 8.59
N ILE A 18 -3.31 0.80 7.68
CA ILE A 18 -2.22 0.68 6.71
C ILE A 18 -2.25 1.86 5.75
N LEU A 19 -3.43 2.21 5.21
CA LEU A 19 -3.60 3.37 4.35
C LEU A 19 -3.10 4.66 5.02
N HIS A 20 -3.49 4.91 6.27
CA HIS A 20 -3.01 6.08 7.03
C HIS A 20 -1.48 6.11 7.12
N ARG A 21 -0.87 4.97 7.45
CA ARG A 21 0.59 4.87 7.53
C ARG A 21 1.28 5.10 6.18
N LEU A 22 0.68 4.64 5.09
CA LEU A 22 1.19 4.90 3.74
C LEU A 22 1.18 6.40 3.42
N TYR A 23 0.16 7.15 3.87
CA TYR A 23 0.13 8.60 3.73
C TYR A 23 1.22 9.32 4.54
N GLU A 24 1.63 8.78 5.67
CA GLU A 24 2.67 9.37 6.53
C GLU A 24 4.09 9.03 6.06
N GLU A 25 4.31 7.78 5.65
CA GLU A 25 5.66 7.22 5.45
C GLU A 25 6.06 7.05 3.96
N SER A 26 5.13 7.29 3.02
CA SER A 26 5.36 7.13 1.59
C SER A 26 4.68 8.21 0.75
N ARG A 27 5.04 8.29 -0.53
CA ARG A 27 4.37 9.19 -1.46
C ARG A 27 3.18 8.48 -2.10
N VAL A 28 1.97 8.82 -1.67
CA VAL A 28 0.75 8.29 -2.27
C VAL A 28 0.52 8.93 -3.63
N LEU A 29 0.46 8.11 -4.68
CA LEU A 29 0.23 8.49 -6.07
C LEU A 29 -1.26 8.46 -6.44
N GLY A 30 -2.04 7.59 -5.79
CA GLY A 30 -3.47 7.50 -6.00
C GLY A 30 -4.13 6.46 -5.12
N VAL A 31 -5.42 6.66 -4.83
CA VAL A 31 -6.23 5.74 -4.03
C VAL A 31 -7.57 5.52 -4.74
N SER A 32 -7.97 4.26 -4.86
CA SER A 32 -9.27 3.87 -5.40
C SER A 32 -10.01 2.99 -4.39
N PHE A 33 -11.30 3.25 -4.21
CA PHE A 33 -12.16 2.49 -3.31
C PHE A 33 -13.20 1.73 -4.15
N ASN A 34 -13.03 0.42 -4.28
CA ASN A 34 -14.00 -0.48 -4.92
C ASN A 34 -14.36 -1.57 -3.91
N ASP A 35 -14.29 -2.86 -4.28
CA ASP A 35 -14.42 -4.00 -3.36
C ASP A 35 -13.24 -4.12 -2.38
N SER A 36 -12.14 -3.42 -2.68
CA SER A 36 -10.94 -3.27 -1.85
C SER A 36 -10.39 -1.85 -1.99
N ILE A 37 -9.47 -1.50 -1.10
CA ILE A 37 -8.75 -0.22 -1.16
C ILE A 37 -7.49 -0.45 -1.98
N VAL A 38 -7.44 0.10 -3.18
CA VAL A 38 -6.26 0.03 -4.05
C VAL A 38 -5.45 1.31 -3.87
N VAL A 39 -4.23 1.18 -3.37
CA VAL A 39 -3.33 2.29 -3.07
C VAL A 39 -2.10 2.20 -3.95
N ARG A 40 -1.83 3.22 -4.74
CA ARG A 40 -0.60 3.36 -5.51
C ARG A 40 0.34 4.27 -4.75
N VAL A 41 1.54 3.81 -4.48
CA VAL A 41 2.54 4.56 -3.69
C VAL A 41 3.92 4.43 -4.30
N GLU A 42 4.73 5.47 -4.14
CA GLU A 42 6.18 5.40 -4.29
C GLU A 42 6.78 5.30 -2.87
N ALA A 43 7.38 4.15 -2.57
CA ALA A 43 7.83 3.80 -1.23
C ALA A 43 9.18 3.07 -1.26
N ARG A 44 9.83 3.01 -0.10
CA ARG A 44 10.99 2.14 0.08
C ARG A 44 10.55 0.69 0.28
N SER A 45 11.28 -0.26 -0.30
CA SER A 45 10.94 -1.69 -0.26
C SER A 45 10.84 -2.24 1.17
N ASP A 46 11.60 -1.70 2.13
CA ASP A 46 11.55 -2.10 3.54
C ASP A 46 10.24 -1.72 4.22
N LEU A 47 9.62 -0.59 3.84
CA LEU A 47 8.29 -0.21 4.31
C LEU A 47 7.24 -1.18 3.78
N ILE A 48 7.33 -1.53 2.50
CA ILE A 48 6.35 -2.38 1.81
C ILE A 48 6.41 -3.81 2.32
N ASN A 49 7.60 -4.38 2.51
CA ASN A 49 7.75 -5.73 3.08
C ASN A 49 7.10 -5.85 4.47
N LYS A 50 7.11 -4.78 5.27
CA LYS A 50 6.42 -4.74 6.57
C LYS A 50 4.89 -4.74 6.44
N MET A 51 4.35 -4.21 5.35
CA MET A 51 2.92 -4.18 5.07
C MET A 51 2.43 -5.48 4.45
N GLU A 52 3.21 -6.06 3.54
CA GLU A 52 2.91 -7.34 2.88
C GLU A 52 2.78 -8.49 3.89
N SER A 53 3.55 -8.45 4.97
CA SER A 53 3.46 -9.43 6.06
C SER A 53 2.12 -9.42 6.80
N ARG A 54 1.21 -8.47 6.51
CA ARG A 54 -0.12 -8.36 7.13
C ARG A 54 -1.16 -9.15 6.34
N ARG A 55 -2.09 -9.77 7.06
CA ARG A 55 -3.05 -10.70 6.48
C ARG A 55 -4.03 -9.95 5.57
N GLY A 56 -4.13 -10.38 4.31
CA GLY A 56 -5.06 -9.81 3.33
C GLY A 56 -4.54 -8.56 2.61
N VAL A 57 -3.25 -8.25 2.72
CA VAL A 57 -2.58 -7.23 1.90
C VAL A 57 -1.94 -7.91 0.70
N GLU A 58 -2.34 -7.51 -0.51
CA GLU A 58 -1.63 -7.91 -1.73
C GLU A 58 -0.74 -6.75 -2.19
N VAL A 59 0.49 -7.04 -2.59
CA VAL A 59 1.45 -6.05 -3.06
C VAL A 59 1.93 -6.40 -4.46
N LEU A 60 1.92 -5.41 -5.34
CA LEU A 60 2.42 -5.51 -6.71
C LEU A 60 3.42 -4.37 -6.96
N GLU A 61 4.67 -4.70 -7.22
CA GLU A 61 5.66 -3.75 -7.72
C GLU A 61 5.36 -3.46 -9.20
N TYR A 62 5.33 -2.19 -9.60
CA TYR A 62 5.12 -1.80 -11.00
C TYR A 62 6.05 -0.66 -11.41
N GLY A 63 6.36 -0.58 -12.71
CA GLY A 63 7.28 0.43 -13.25
C GLY A 63 8.75 0.06 -13.02
N THR A 64 9.47 -0.08 -14.13
CA THR A 64 10.92 -0.37 -14.18
C THR A 64 11.74 0.88 -13.93
#